data_AF-A0A2H6HV88-F1
#
_entry.id   AF-A0A2H6HV88-F1
#
_cell.length_a   1.000
_cell.length_b   1.000
_cell.length_c   1.000
_cell.angle_alpha   90.00
_cell.angle_beta   90.00
_cell.angle_gamma   90.00
#
_symmetry.space_group_name_H-M   'P 1'
#
loop_
_entity.id
_entity.type
_entity.pdbx_description
1 polymer ?
#
loop_
_entity_poly.entity_id
_entity_poly.type
_entity_poly.pdbx_seq_one_letter_code
_entity_poly.pdbx_strand_id
1 'polypeptide(L)'
;MAEPYNEHIQQLIRLTREMMVLADFGDRDRIDPNCGVLYGSLRDAAYKLRSDAERERSRHFQAGTWDIDDDNDQKDNKPTVATEDQ
;
A
#
# COMPACT_ATOMS: atom_id res chain seq x y z
N MET A 1 -4.32 1.45 -21.99
CA MET A 1 -5.05 0.43 -21.21
C MET A 1 -3.96 -0.19 -20.39
N ALA A 2 -3.96 0.09 -19.08
CA ALA A 2 -2.85 -0.32 -18.23
C ALA A 2 -2.63 -1.82 -18.40
N GLU A 3 -1.42 -2.18 -18.82
CA GLU A 3 -1.08 -3.57 -19.01
C GLU A 3 -1.26 -4.32 -17.69
N PRO A 4 -1.85 -5.53 -17.69
CA PRO A 4 -2.27 -6.22 -16.48
C PRO A 4 -1.12 -6.46 -15.48
N TYR A 5 0.13 -6.50 -15.97
CA TYR A 5 1.30 -6.60 -15.11
C TYR A 5 1.59 -5.34 -14.29
N ASN A 6 1.30 -4.13 -14.80
CA ASN A 6 1.48 -2.88 -14.05
C ASN A 6 0.43 -2.74 -12.95
N GLU A 7 -0.80 -3.16 -13.24
CA GLU A 7 -1.89 -3.17 -12.27
C GLU A 7 -1.57 -4.06 -11.07
N HIS A 8 -1.01 -5.25 -11.30
CA HIS A 8 -0.57 -6.14 -10.21
C HIS A 8 0.54 -5.51 -9.34
N ILE A 9 1.46 -4.74 -9.93
CA ILE A 9 2.50 -4.02 -9.18
C ILE A 9 1.85 -2.93 -8.30
N GLN A 10 0.89 -2.17 -8.85
CA GLN A 10 0.16 -1.18 -8.06
C GLN A 10 -0.68 -1.81 -6.93
N GLN A 11 -1.36 -2.93 -7.21
CA GLN A 11 -2.11 -3.69 -6.21
C GLN A 11 -1.20 -4.20 -5.11
N LEU A 12 0.00 -4.70 -5.44
CA LEU A 12 0.99 -5.12 -4.44
C LEU A 12 1.42 -3.94 -3.56
N ILE A 13 1.67 -2.76 -4.14
CA ILE A 13 1.99 -1.55 -3.36
C ILE A 13 0.84 -1.20 -2.41
N ARG A 14 -0.41 -1.25 -2.86
CA ARG A 14 -1.59 -1.00 -2.00
C ARG A 14 -1.70 -2.05 -0.88
N LEU A 15 -1.54 -3.33 -1.20
CA LEU A 15 -1.53 -4.42 -0.22
C LEU A 15 -0.45 -4.21 0.84
N THR A 16 0.75 -3.73 0.47
CA THR A 16 1.79 -3.45 1.47
C THR A 16 1.39 -2.33 2.44
N ARG A 17 0.58 -1.35 2.02
CA ARG A 17 0.02 -0.33 2.93
C ARG A 17 -0.95 -0.95 3.92
N GLU A 18 -1.84 -1.83 3.44
CA GLU A 18 -2.77 -2.57 4.30
C GLU A 18 -2.03 -3.46 5.30
N MET A 19 -0.95 -4.13 4.87
CA MET A 19 -0.09 -4.93 5.76
C MET A 19 0.54 -4.09 6.86
N MET A 20 1.04 -2.89 6.53
CA MET A 20 1.62 -1.95 7.51
C MET A 20 0.58 -1.53 8.54
N VAL A 21 -0.62 -1.13 8.08
CA VAL A 21 -1.74 -0.74 8.95
C VAL A 21 -2.15 -1.89 9.87
N LEU A 22 -2.27 -3.10 9.34
CA LEU A 22 -2.59 -4.30 10.13
C LEU A 22 -1.50 -4.61 11.16
N ALA A 23 -0.23 -4.48 10.79
CA ALA A 23 0.88 -4.68 11.72
C ALA A 23 0.85 -3.67 12.87
N ASP A 24 0.52 -2.41 12.60
CA ASP A 24 0.43 -1.38 13.63
C ASP A 24 -0.73 -1.62 14.60
N PHE A 25 -1.92 -1.98 14.08
CA PHE A 25 -3.05 -2.35 14.93
C PHE A 25 -2.77 -3.62 15.74
N GLY A 26 -2.19 -4.64 15.10
CA GLY A 26 -1.85 -5.89 15.76
C GLY A 26 -0.81 -5.72 16.87
N ASP A 27 0.21 -4.89 16.66
CA ASP A 27 1.22 -4.60 17.68
C ASP A 27 0.66 -3.75 18.83
N ARG A 28 -0.29 -2.84 18.54
CA ARG A 28 -1.00 -2.06 19.57
C ARG A 28 -1.89 -2.94 20.44
N ASP A 29 -2.62 -3.87 19.83
CA ASP A 29 -3.64 -4.68 20.49
C ASP A 29 -3.10 -6.05 20.96
N ARG A 30 -1.75 -6.21 21.00
CA ARG A 30 -1.07 -7.47 21.33
C ARG A 30 -1.35 -7.95 22.76
N ILE A 31 -1.58 -9.26 22.90
CA ILE A 31 -1.84 -9.92 24.20
C ILE A 31 -0.56 -10.51 24.80
N ASP A 32 0.41 -10.88 23.97
CA ASP A 32 1.67 -11.47 24.40
C ASP A 32 2.85 -11.04 23.50
N PRO A 33 4.10 -11.39 23.87
CA PRO A 33 5.28 -11.10 23.05
C PRO A 33 5.28 -11.81 21.69
N ASN A 34 4.63 -12.96 21.55
CA ASN A 34 4.59 -13.72 20.30
C ASN A 34 3.74 -12.99 19.24
N CYS A 35 2.65 -12.33 19.65
CA CYS A 35 1.92 -11.40 18.80
C CYS A 35 2.83 -10.28 18.29
N GLY A 36 3.69 -9.73 19.15
CA GLY A 36 4.67 -8.71 18.76
C GLY A 36 5.64 -9.21 17.68
N VAL A 37 6.15 -10.44 17.81
CA VAL A 37 7.01 -11.08 16.79
C VAL A 37 6.25 -11.27 15.47
N LEU A 38 4.99 -11.71 15.53
CA LEU A 38 4.16 -11.93 14.34
C LEU A 38 3.91 -10.63 13.57
N TYR A 39 3.45 -9.58 14.26
CA TYR A 39 3.16 -8.29 13.62
C TYR A 39 4.43 -7.53 13.22
N GLY A 40 5.53 -7.69 13.97
CA GLY A 40 6.86 -7.25 13.53
C GLY A 40 7.28 -7.92 12.21
N SER A 41 7.12 -9.24 12.09
CA SER A 41 7.44 -9.97 10.86
C SER A 41 6.56 -9.52 9.68
N LEU A 42 5.27 -9.26 9.92
CA LEU A 42 4.36 -8.71 8.91
C LEU A 42 4.83 -7.33 8.43
N ARG A 43 5.24 -6.45 9.35
CA ARG A 43 5.76 -5.11 9.04
C ARG A 43 7.03 -5.18 8.20
N ASP A 44 7.97 -6.04 8.57
CA ASP A 44 9.22 -6.24 7.82
C ASP A 44 8.97 -6.77 6.40
N ALA A 45 8.06 -7.74 6.27
CA ALA A 45 7.64 -8.25 4.97
C ALA A 45 6.99 -7.15 4.11
N ALA A 46 6.14 -6.31 4.70
CA ALA A 46 5.50 -5.20 4.00
C ALA A 46 6.53 -4.20 3.45
N TYR A 47 7.51 -3.79 4.26
CA TYR A 47 8.58 -2.88 3.80
C TYR A 47 9.40 -3.48 2.67
N LYS A 48 9.79 -4.75 2.79
CA LYS A 48 10.57 -5.44 1.75
C LYS A 48 9.79 -5.53 0.45
N LEU A 49 8.55 -6.03 0.50
CA LEU A 49 7.69 -6.17 -0.69
C LEU A 49 7.42 -4.82 -1.34
N ARG A 50 7.20 -3.77 -0.55
CA ARG A 50 6.99 -2.41 -1.07
C ARG A 50 8.22 -1.90 -1.81
N SER A 51 9.40 -2.03 -1.21
CA SER A 51 10.65 -1.63 -1.87
C SER A 51 10.89 -2.40 -3.17
N ASP A 52 10.58 -3.69 -3.19
CA ASP A 52 10.75 -4.53 -4.37
C ASP A 52 9.75 -4.15 -5.49
N ALA A 53 8.49 -3.89 -5.12
CA ALA A 53 7.43 -3.46 -6.05
C ALA A 53 7.68 -2.06 -6.62
N GLU A 54 8.12 -1.10 -5.80
CA GLU A 54 8.49 0.26 -6.24
C GLU A 54 9.69 0.23 -7.18
N ARG A 55 10.65 -0.66 -6.94
CA ARG A 55 11.78 -0.88 -7.86
C ARG A 55 11.33 -1.45 -9.20
N GLU A 56 10.38 -2.39 -9.20
CA GLU A 56 9.83 -2.94 -10.44
C GLU A 56 9.01 -1.90 -11.23
N ARG A 57 8.17 -1.12 -10.53
CA ARG A 57 7.48 0.05 -11.11
C ARG A 57 8.47 1.01 -11.76
N SER A 58 9.57 1.32 -11.06
CA SER A 58 10.61 2.22 -11.58
C SER A 58 11.28 1.65 -12.84
N ARG A 59 11.50 0.34 -12.92
CA ARG A 59 12.02 -0.33 -14.13
C ARG A 59 11.05 -0.24 -15.28
N HIS A 60 9.76 -0.49 -15.06
CA HIS A 60 8.73 -0.38 -16.10
C HIS A 60 8.60 1.07 -16.60
N PHE A 61 8.69 2.05 -15.69
CA PHE A 61 8.71 3.46 -16.06
C PHE A 61 9.93 3.81 -16.92
N GLN A 62 11.13 3.36 -16.55
CA GLN A 62 12.35 3.57 -17.33
C GLN A 62 12.32 2.85 -18.68
N ALA A 63 11.65 1.70 -18.77
CA ALA A 63 11.47 0.95 -20.01
C ALA A 63 10.39 1.56 -20.93
N GLY A 64 9.63 2.57 -20.47
CA GLY A 64 8.52 3.16 -21.21
C GLY A 64 7.29 2.26 -21.32
N THR A 65 7.21 1.21 -20.49
CA THR A 65 6.09 0.24 -20.45
C THR A 65 5.10 0.54 -19.34
N TRP A 66 5.29 1.64 -18.60
CA TRP A 66 4.36 2.11 -17.58
C TRP A 66 3.33 3.06 -18.21
N ASP A 67 2.05 2.71 -18.15
CA ASP A 67 0.97 3.60 -18.60
C ASP A 67 0.89 4.78 -17.62
N ILE A 68 1.08 6.01 -18.12
CA ILE A 68 1.20 7.26 -17.33
C ILE A 68 -0.16 7.74 -16.78
N ASP A 69 -1.23 6.95 -16.90
CA ASP A 69 -2.57 7.29 -16.36
C ASP A 69 -2.65 7.17 -14.81
N ASP A 70 -1.55 7.47 -14.11
CA ASP A 70 -1.35 7.36 -12.68
C ASP A 70 -1.82 8.61 -11.91
N ASP A 71 -2.90 9.26 -12.39
CA ASP A 71 -3.43 10.53 -11.87
C ASP A 71 -4.77 10.36 -11.10
N ASN A 72 -5.02 9.17 -10.54
CA ASN A 72 -6.26 8.87 -9.80
C ASN A 72 -6.06 8.47 -8.32
N ASP A 73 -4.85 8.58 -7.75
CA ASP A 73 -4.60 8.31 -6.31
C ASP A 73 -5.22 9.40 -5.38
N GLN A 74 -6.01 10.35 -5.93
CA GLN A 74 -6.63 11.47 -5.21
C GLN A 74 -8.16 11.37 -5.04
N LYS A 75 -8.80 10.20 -5.22
CA LYS A 75 -10.27 10.08 -5.07
C LYS A 75 -10.79 9.46 -3.78
N ASP A 76 -9.93 8.93 -2.91
CA ASP A 76 -10.36 8.28 -1.66
C ASP A 76 -10.12 9.11 -0.40
N ASN A 77 -9.77 10.39 -0.53
CA ASN A 77 -9.66 11.28 0.64
C ASN A 77 -10.28 12.66 0.38
N LYS A 78 -11.58 12.69 0.09
CA LYS A 78 -12.38 13.88 0.37
C LYS A 78 -13.00 13.68 1.75
N PRO A 79 -12.61 14.44 2.80
CA PRO A 79 -13.46 14.56 3.96
C PRO A 79 -14.77 15.15 3.48
N THR A 80 -15.84 14.36 3.56
CA THR A 80 -17.21 14.84 3.45
C THR A 80 -17.41 15.78 4.64
N VAL A 81 -17.08 17.06 4.45
CA VAL A 81 -17.56 18.12 5.33
C VAL A 81 -19.07 18.06 5.19
N ALA A 82 -19.71 17.47 6.19
CA ALA A 82 -21.13 17.64 6.42
C ALA A 82 -21.31 19.09 6.84
N THR A 83 -21.55 19.96 5.87
CA THR A 83 -22.29 21.19 6.15
C THR A 83 -23.74 20.76 6.33
N GLU A 84 -24.12 20.40 7.55
CA GLU A 84 -25.50 20.46 7.97
C GLU A 84 -25.74 21.83 8.62
N ASP A 85 -26.52 22.60 7.87
CA ASP A 85 -27.23 23.81 8.22
C ASP A 85 -27.87 23.73 9.63
N GLN A 86 -27.52 24.66 10.52
CA GLN A 86 -28.42 25.36 11.46
C GLN A 86 -27.72 26.49 12.20
#